data_AF-A0A6I1L296-F1
#
_entry.id   AF-A0A6I1L296-F1
#
_cell.length_a   1.000
_cell.length_b   1.000
_cell.length_c   1.000
_cell.angle_alpha   90.00
_cell.angle_beta   90.00
_cell.angle_gamma   90.00
#
_symmetry.space_group_name_H-M   'P 1'
#
loop_
_entity.id
_entity.type
_entity.pdbx_description
1 polymer ?
#
loop_
_entity_poly.entity_id
_entity_poly.type
_entity_poly.pdbx_seq_one_letter_code
_entity_poly.pdbx_strand_id
1 'polypeptide(L)' 'MKIIVVRKDPALTQEQVLAHCREYLTGYKVPRFVEFRTEELPKTTVGKVLRRALR' A
#
# COMPACT_ATOMS: atom_id res chain seq x y z
N MET A 1 -7.08 -8.26 3.81
CA MET A 1 -5.95 -7.34 4.02
C MET A 1 -5.84 -6.44 2.80
N LYS A 2 -5.87 -5.12 3.01
CA LYS A 2 -5.74 -4.08 1.98
C LYS A 2 -4.42 -3.35 2.20
N ILE A 3 -3.71 -3.04 1.12
CA ILE A 3 -2.49 -2.22 1.16
C ILE A 3 -2.74 -0.93 0.39
N ILE A 4 -2.20 0.17 0.91
CA ILE A 4 -2.23 1.47 0.25
C ILE A 4 -0.80 1.81 -0.11
N VAL A 5 -0.57 2.12 -1.38
CA VAL A 5 0.76 2.42 -1.92
C VAL A 5 0.71 3.81 -2.52
N VAL A 6 1.55 4.72 -2.02
CA VAL A 6 1.78 6.01 -2.67
C VAL A 6 2.87 5.78 -3.71
N ARG A 7 2.46 5.79 -4.99
CA ARG A 7 3.37 5.48 -6.09
C ARG A 7 4.29 6.67 -6.35
N LYS A 8 5.60 6.44 -6.31
CA LYS A 8 6.57 7.40 -6.88
C LYS A 8 6.66 7.26 -8.39
N ASP A 9 6.49 6.04 -8.89
CA ASP A 9 6.52 5.72 -10.31
C ASP A 9 5.11 5.37 -10.81
N PRO A 10 4.57 6.08 -11.81
CA PRO A 10 3.26 5.77 -12.39
C PRO A 10 3.19 4.42 -13.10
N ALA A 11 4.33 3.84 -13.51
CA ALA A 11 4.40 2.53 -14.14
C ALA A 11 4.18 1.37 -13.17
N LEU A 12 4.21 1.60 -11.85
CA LEU A 12 3.99 0.56 -10.85
C LEU A 12 2.56 0.03 -10.91
N THR A 13 2.41 -1.25 -11.26
CA THR A 13 1.11 -1.91 -11.39
C THR A 13 0.74 -2.76 -10.17
N GLN A 14 -0.54 -3.10 -10.07
CA GLN A 14 -1.05 -3.96 -9.00
C GLN A 14 -0.43 -5.37 -9.08
N GLU A 15 -0.27 -5.93 -10.28
CA GLU A 15 0.30 -7.26 -10.46
C GLU A 15 1.74 -7.32 -9.96
N GLN A 16 2.54 -6.28 -10.21
CA GLN A 16 3.92 -6.20 -9.73
C GLN A 16 3.99 -6.19 -8.20
N VAL A 17 3.13 -5.41 -7.54
CA VAL A 17 3.03 -5.36 -6.08
C VAL A 17 2.61 -6.72 -5.52
N LEU A 18 1.62 -7.37 -6.13
CA LEU A 18 1.15 -8.68 -5.70
C LEU A 18 2.18 -9.79 -5.93
N ALA A 19 2.89 -9.76 -7.06
CA ALA A 19 3.97 -10.71 -7.35
C ALA A 19 5.09 -10.60 -6.31
N HIS A 20 5.52 -9.37 -6.01
CA HIS A 20 6.48 -9.11 -4.94
C HIS A 20 5.96 -9.61 -3.58
N CYS A 21 4.73 -9.29 -3.21
CA CYS A 21 4.14 -9.80 -1.97
C CYS A 21 4.07 -11.33 -1.93
N ARG A 22 3.80 -12.02 -3.04
CA ARG A 22 3.75 -13.50 -3.08
C ARG A 22 5.13 -14.15 -2.96
N GLU A 23 6.16 -13.48 -3.48
CA GLU A 23 7.55 -13.96 -3.39
C GLU A 23 8.09 -13.89 -1.96
N TYR A 24 7.78 -12.81 -1.23
CA TYR A 24 8.36 -12.55 0.10
C TYR A 24 7.41 -12.82 1.27
N LEU A 25 6.11 -12.99 1.05
CA LEU A 25 5.12 -13.21 2.11
C LEU A 25 4.42 -14.56 1.99
N THR A 26 4.10 -15.13 3.16
CA THR A 26 3.18 -16.28 3.27
C THR A 26 1.80 -15.93 2.70
N GLY A 27 1.13 -16.87 2.04
CA GLY A 27 -0.11 -16.63 1.29
C GLY A 27 -1.22 -15.85 2.03
N TYR A 28 -1.37 -16.02 3.35
CA TYR A 28 -2.38 -15.27 4.13
C TYR A 28 -2.04 -13.79 4.34
N LYS A 29 -0.77 -13.40 4.20
CA LYS A 29 -0.29 -12.01 4.28
C LYS A 29 -0.29 -11.30 2.93
N VAL A 30 -0.54 -12.02 1.84
CA VAL A 30 -0.68 -11.42 0.53
C VAL A 30 -1.96 -10.57 0.54
N PRO A 31 -1.88 -9.26 0.27
CA PRO A 31 -3.05 -8.39 0.25
C PRO A 31 -3.99 -8.81 -0.89
N ARG A 32 -5.30 -8.69 -0.65
CA ARG A 32 -6.32 -8.94 -1.69
C ARG A 32 -6.64 -7.70 -2.51
N PHE A 33 -6.35 -6.52 -1.95
CA PHE A 33 -6.63 -5.22 -2.55
C PHE A 33 -5.40 -4.34 -2.42
N VAL A 34 -4.99 -3.73 -3.54
CA VAL A 34 -3.92 -2.73 -3.62
C VAL A 34 -4.56 -1.45 -4.10
N GLU A 35 -4.53 -0.41 -3.27
CA GLU A 35 -5.00 0.93 -3.64
C GLU A 35 -3.80 1.83 -3.88
N PHE A 36 -3.74 2.43 -5.06
CA PHE A 36 -2.71 3.39 -5.40
C PHE A 36 -3.22 4.81 -5.16
N ARG A 37 -2.50 5.56 -4.33
CA ARG A 37 -2.75 6.98 -4.11
C ARG A 37 -1.65 7.83 -4.72
N THR A 38 -2.03 8.97 -5.27
CA THR A 38 -1.12 10.02 -5.74
C THR A 38 -0.82 11.03 -4.63
N GLU A 39 -1.79 11.21 -3.72
CA GLU A 39 -1.67 12.01 -2.52
C GLU A 39 -0.82 11.32 -1.45
N GLU A 40 -0.13 12.13 -0.65
CA GLU A 40 0.69 11.62 0.45
C GLU A 40 -0.20 11.01 1.56
N LEU A 41 0.34 10.01 2.27
CA LEU A 41 -0.38 9.41 3.39
C LEU A 41 -0.68 10.48 4.46
N PRO A 42 -1.90 10.53 5.00
CA PRO A 42 -2.27 11.49 6.02
C PRO A 42 -1.38 11.28 7.24
N LYS A 43 -0.81 12.36 7.77
CA LYS A 43 0.07 12.34 8.94
C LYS A 43 -0.61 13.01 10.13
N THR A 44 -0.28 12.54 11.33
CA THR A 44 -0.56 13.26 12.58
C THR A 44 0.23 14.56 12.60
N THR A 45 -0.12 15.49 13.50
CA THR A 45 0.65 16.71 13.78
C THR A 45 2.12 16.47 14.11
N VAL A 46 2.48 15.29 14.61
CA VAL A 46 3.87 14.86 14.89
C VAL A 46 4.47 13.96 13.80
N GLY A 47 3.89 13.93 12.60
CA GLY A 47 4.46 13.26 11.41
C GLY A 47 4.20 11.75 11.25
N LYS A 48 3.56 11.07 12.21
CA LYS A 48 3.21 9.65 12.09
C LYS A 48 2.06 9.42 11.10
N VAL A 49 2.08 8.31 10.35
CA VAL A 49 0.97 7.95 9.44
C VAL A 49 -0.32 7.70 10.22
N LEU A 50 -1.38 8.43 9.87
CA LEU A 50 -2.69 8.39 10.49
C LEU A 50 -3.56 7.29 9.86
N ARG A 51 -3.39 6.05 10.34
CA ARG A 51 -4.10 4.87 9.82
C ARG A 51 -5.64 4.96 9.87
N ARG A 52 -6.20 5.74 10.81
CA ARG A 52 -7.66 5.90 10.94
C ARG A 52 -8.30 6.58 9.72
N ALA A 53 -7.58 7.51 9.09
CA ALA A 53 -8.05 8.22 7.89
C ALA A 53 -7.90 7.39 6.61
N LEU A 54 -7.31 6.20 6.71
CA LEU A 54 -6.99 5.29 5.61
C LEU A 54 -7.87 4.02 5.59
N ARG A 55 -8.88 3.94 6.46
CA ARG A 55 -9.83 2.83 6.47
C ARG A 55 -10.79 2.91 5.29
#